data_AF-A0A924BH11-F1
#
_entry.id   AF-A0A924BH11-F1
#
_cell.length_a   1.000
_cell.length_b   1.000
_cell.length_c   1.000
_cell.angle_alpha   90.00
_cell.angle_beta   90.00
_cell.angle_gamma   90.00
#
_symmetry.space_group_name_H-M   'P 1'
#
loop_
_entity.id
_entity.type
_entity.pdbx_description
1 polymer ?
#
loop_
_entity_poly.entity_id
_entity_poly.type
_entity_poly.pdbx_seq_one_letter_code
_entity_poly.pdbx_strand_id
1 'polypeptide(L)' 'MNNISVCIAAKNEEAYISQCIESVYDIANEIIVLDTGSTDKTKEIVKSFFKTIMHPLK' A
#
# COMPACT_ATOMS: atom_id res chain seq x y z
N MET A 1 6.43 18.17 -14.58
CA MET A 1 6.06 16.77 -14.29
C MET A 1 4.94 16.78 -13.27
N ASN A 2 3.89 15.98 -13.48
CA ASN A 2 2.79 15.87 -12.53
C ASN A 2 3.17 14.82 -11.48
N ASN A 3 3.00 15.15 -10.20
CA ASN A 3 3.15 14.17 -9.12
C ASN A 3 1.85 13.41 -8.93
N ILE A 4 1.93 12.08 -8.93
CA ILE A 4 0.79 11.19 -8.72
C ILE A 4 1.00 10.47 -7.38
N SER A 5 0.05 10.67 -6.46
CA SER A 5 -0.08 9.86 -5.26
C SER A 5 -1.20 8.84 -5.47
N VAL A 6 -0.95 7.58 -5.12
CA VAL A 6 -1.97 6.51 -5.15
C VAL A 6 -2.34 6.16 -3.71
N CYS A 7 -3.65 6.06 -3.45
CA CYS A 7 -4.16 5.68 -2.14
C CYS A 7 -4.83 4.30 -2.25
N ILE A 8 -4.44 3.37 -1.38
CA ILE A 8 -4.94 2.00 -1.33
C ILE A 8 -5.54 1.76 0.05
N ALA A 9 -6.84 1.47 0.14
CA ALA A 9 -7.44 0.99 1.38
C ALA A 9 -7.22 -0.52 1.49
N ALA A 10 -6.75 -1.00 2.64
CA ALA A 10 -6.44 -2.40 2.86
C ALA A 10 -6.95 -2.93 4.21
N LYS A 11 -7.38 -4.19 4.21
CA LYS A 11 -7.69 -4.98 5.40
C LYS A 11 -7.56 -6.47 5.10
N ASN A 12 -6.56 -7.11 5.68
CA ASN A 12 -6.31 -8.53 5.48
C ASN A 12 -6.18 -8.93 3.99
N GLU A 13 -5.33 -8.21 3.27
CA GLU A 13 -5.07 -8.37 1.83
C GLU A 13 -3.73 -9.07 1.56
N GLU A 14 -3.23 -9.93 2.45
CA GLU A 14 -1.91 -10.57 2.27
C GLU A 14 -1.78 -11.34 0.94
N ALA A 15 -2.91 -11.80 0.38
CA ALA A 15 -2.95 -12.51 -0.90
C ALA A 15 -2.72 -11.61 -2.12
N TYR A 16 -3.06 -10.31 -2.05
CA TYR A 16 -3.16 -9.44 -3.23
C TYR A 16 -2.46 -8.09 -3.09
N ILE A 17 -2.13 -7.65 -1.87
CA ILE A 17 -1.58 -6.31 -1.63
C ILE A 17 -0.27 -6.06 -2.39
N SER A 18 0.58 -7.08 -2.54
CA SER A 18 1.81 -6.98 -3.34
C SER A 18 1.50 -6.66 -4.81
N GLN A 19 0.60 -7.43 -5.43
CA GLN A 19 0.21 -7.27 -6.82
C GLN A 19 -0.47 -5.92 -7.06
N CYS A 20 -1.28 -5.46 -6.10
CA CYS A 20 -1.91 -4.14 -6.16
C CYS A 20 -0.86 -3.02 -6.17
N ILE A 21 0.10 -3.06 -5.25
CA ILE A 21 1.19 -2.07 -5.18
C ILE A 21 2.06 -2.12 -6.44
N GLU A 22 2.44 -3.31 -6.91
CA GLU A 22 3.23 -3.51 -8.13
C GLU A 22 2.55 -2.91 -9.36
N SER A 23 1.22 -3.05 -9.48
CA SER A 23 0.46 -2.55 -10.64
C SER A 23 0.53 -1.03 -10.84
N VAL A 24 0.85 -0.28 -9.78
CA VAL A 24 0.94 1.19 -9.79
C VAL A 24 2.34 1.71 -9.48
N TYR A 25 3.31 0.82 -9.22
CA TYR A 25 4.60 1.18 -8.64
C TYR A 25 5.44 2.10 -9.54
N ASP A 26 5.37 1.92 -10.86
CA ASP A 26 6.16 2.68 -11.82
C ASP A 26 5.57 4.05 -12.14
N ILE A 27 4.25 4.21 -11.97
CA ILE A 27 3.53 5.46 -12.28
C ILE A 27 3.35 6.36 -11.05
N ALA A 28 3.37 5.78 -9.85
CA ALA A 28 3.21 6.51 -8.60
C ALA A 28 4.54 7.07 -8.10
N ASN A 29 4.51 8.33 -7.65
CA ASN A 29 5.60 8.93 -6.90
C ASN A 29 5.55 8.50 -5.42
N GLU A 30 4.34 8.30 -4.90
CA GLU A 30 4.05 7.93 -3.52
C GLU A 30 2.82 7.01 -3.51
N ILE A 31 2.85 6.00 -2.65
CA ILE A 31 1.73 5.07 -2.43
C ILE A 31 1.36 5.12 -0.96
N ILE A 32 0.13 5.53 -0.65
CA ILE A 32 -0.40 5.60 0.70
C ILE A 32 -1.29 4.38 0.93
N VAL A 33 -0.95 3.55 1.89
CA VAL A 33 -1.77 2.38 2.27
C VAL A 33 -2.51 2.70 3.56
N LEU A 34 -3.83 2.84 3.45
CA LEU A 34 -4.75 3.04 4.57
C LEU A 34 -5.14 1.68 5.15
N ASP A 35 -4.44 1.25 6.19
CA ASP A 35 -4.73 -0.01 6.87
C ASP A 35 -5.86 0.19 7.90
N THR A 36 -6.93 -0.60 7.80
CA THR A 36 -8.09 -0.56 8.72
C THR A 36 -8.05 -1.65 9.80
N GLY A 37 -6.84 -2.03 10.21
CA GLY A 37 -6.63 -3.02 11.27
C GLY A 37 -6.41 -4.44 10.73
N SER A 38 -5.49 -4.60 9.78
CA SER A 38 -5.09 -5.95 9.34
C SER A 38 -4.45 -6.72 10.50
N THR A 39 -4.79 -8.00 10.58
CA THR A 39 -4.29 -9.00 11.56
C THR A 39 -3.48 -10.11 10.89
N ASP A 40 -3.42 -10.11 9.56
CA ASP A 40 -2.61 -11.00 8.74
C ASP A 40 -1.29 -10.31 8.33
N LYS A 41 -0.59 -10.84 7.32
CA LYS A 41 0.71 -10.32 6.87
C LYS A 41 0.65 -9.08 5.99
N THR A 42 -0.53 -8.45 5.82
CA THR A 42 -0.69 -7.27 4.93
C THR A 42 0.33 -6.18 5.26
N LYS A 43 0.50 -5.87 6.56
CA LYS A 43 1.38 -4.79 7.02
C LYS A 43 2.85 -5.09 6.73
N GLU A 44 3.26 -6.33 6.91
CA GLU A 44 4.61 -6.81 6.64
C GLU A 44 4.93 -6.73 5.15
N ILE A 45 3.97 -7.13 4.30
CA ILE A 45 4.13 -7.07 2.84
C ILE A 45 4.24 -5.62 2.38
N VAL A 46 3.35 -4.73 2.84
CA VAL A 46 3.41 -3.28 2.51
C VAL A 46 4.76 -2.69 2.88
N LYS A 47 5.28 -2.98 4.08
CA LYS A 47 6.57 -2.45 4.56
C LYS A 47 7.79 -2.88 3.73
N SER A 48 7.65 -3.89 2.87
CA SER A 48 8.74 -4.31 1.96
C SER A 48 8.93 -3.38 0.75
N PHE A 49 7.99 -2.47 0.50
CA PHE A 49 8.04 -1.53 -0.63
C PHE A 49 8.60 -0.16 -0.21
N PHE A 50 9.52 0.40 -0.99
CA PHE A 50 10.18 1.67 -0.65
C PHE A 50 9.29 2.90 -0.84
N LYS A 51 8.37 2.87 -1.82
CA LYS A 51 7.47 3.99 -2.15
C LYS A 51 6.20 4.03 -1.29
N THR A 52 6.01 3.08 -0.38
CA THR A 52 4.78 2.97 0.39
C THR A 52 4.88 3.67 1.74
N ILE A 53 3.82 4.39 2.11
CA ILE A 53 3.62 4.94 3.43
C ILE A 53 2.36 4.31 4.01
N MET A 54 2.51 3.63 5.15
CA MET A 54 1.38 2.98 5.81
C MET A 54 0.74 3.96 6.81
N HIS A 55 -0.56 4.23 6.64
CA HIS A 55 -1.34 5.08 7.53
C HIS A 55 -2.38 4.22 8.25
N PRO A 56 -2.35 4.12 9.60
CA PRO A 56 -3.39 3.43 10.35
C PRO A 56 -4.67 4.28 10.35
N LEU A 57 -5.77 3.71 9.87
CA LEU A 57 -7.09 4.28 10.11
C LEU A 57 -7.53 3.85 11.52
N LYS A 58 -7.55 4.82 12.44
CA LYS A 58 -8.06 4.65 13.80
C LYS A 58 -9.52 4.23 13.83
#